data_AF-A0A7G8EHD3-F1
#
_entry.id   AF-A0A7G8EHD3-F1
#
_cell.length_a   1.000
_cell.length_b   1.000
_cell.length_c   1.000
_cell.angle_alpha   90.00
_cell.angle_beta   90.00
_cell.angle_gamma   90.00
#
_symmetry.space_group_name_H-M   'P 1'
#
loop_
_entity.id
_entity.type
_entity.pdbx_description
1 polymer ?
#
loop_
_entity_poly.entity_id
_entity_poly.type
_entity_poly.pdbx_seq_one_letter_code
_entity_poly.pdbx_strand_id
1 'polypeptide(L)'
;MAKIGTVRAGNTRSCGCLGREQGPLNFHNEGHLAYAEDPEYAARESLLYLVEICGSVDKIGIAFDLESRFQSHEVTEIWWTNTMSRAECWAVEQVALNYTLSNKVKNPPENLKRGGVTELREGLIIDETICLLEELCDEAKELGWREFYDKNLL
;
A
#
# COMPACT_ATOMS: atom_id res chain seq x y z
N MET A 1 -6.37 -18.82 14.57
CA MET A 1 -6.92 -18.01 13.46
C MET A 1 -6.86 -16.55 13.87
N ALA A 2 -6.01 -15.75 13.21
CA ALA A 2 -5.90 -14.32 13.48
C ALA A 2 -7.05 -13.56 12.80
N LYS A 3 -7.63 -12.56 13.45
CA LYS A 3 -8.76 -11.77 12.94
C LYS A 3 -8.34 -10.97 11.69
N ILE A 4 -9.28 -10.82 10.75
CA ILE A 4 -9.14 -10.03 9.52
C ILE A 4 -8.90 -8.55 9.88
N GLY A 5 -7.98 -7.87 9.18
CA GLY A 5 -7.32 -6.62 9.60
C GLY A 5 -5.98 -6.82 10.33
N THR A 6 -5.49 -8.06 10.39
CA THR A 6 -4.33 -8.45 11.22
C THR A 6 -3.35 -9.37 10.46
N VAL A 7 -2.94 -9.01 9.24
CA VAL A 7 -1.64 -9.48 8.75
C VAL A 7 -0.59 -8.71 9.57
N ARG A 8 -0.18 -9.27 10.71
CA ARG A 8 0.90 -8.72 11.54
C ARG A 8 2.20 -9.45 11.22
N ALA A 9 2.92 -8.97 10.23
CA ALA A 9 4.36 -9.14 10.19
C ALA A 9 4.99 -7.99 10.98
N GLY A 10 5.12 -8.16 12.31
CA GLY A 10 5.98 -7.30 13.12
C GLY A 10 5.62 -5.81 13.31
N ASN A 11 4.43 -5.33 12.90
CA ASN A 11 3.76 -4.04 13.22
C ASN A 11 3.36 -3.18 12.00
N THR A 12 2.64 -3.73 11.03
CA THR A 12 2.25 -2.94 9.86
C THR A 12 0.76 -2.70 9.75
N ARG A 13 0.43 -1.41 9.68
CA ARG A 13 -0.77 -0.85 9.08
C ARG A 13 -0.22 -0.08 7.88
N SER A 14 -0.72 -0.32 6.67
CA SER A 14 -0.32 0.53 5.53
C SER A 14 -0.74 1.98 5.80
N CYS A 15 0.16 2.94 5.61
CA CYS A 15 -0.18 4.35 5.53
C CYS A 15 -0.24 4.77 4.08
N GLY A 16 -1.46 4.88 3.61
CA GLY A 16 -1.83 6.11 2.96
C GLY A 16 -3.15 6.54 3.55
N CYS A 17 -3.18 7.57 4.40
CA CYS A 17 -3.91 8.80 4.11
C CYS A 17 -3.90 9.79 5.27
N LEU A 18 -3.51 11.02 4.93
CA LEU A 18 -3.59 12.18 5.80
C LEU A 18 -5.06 12.61 5.94
N GLY A 19 -5.51 12.81 7.19
CA GLY A 19 -6.74 13.53 7.53
C GLY A 19 -8.02 12.68 7.63
N ARG A 20 -8.50 12.06 6.54
CA ARG A 20 -9.80 11.34 6.53
C ARG A 20 -9.79 10.01 7.29
N GLU A 21 -8.64 9.33 7.38
CA GLU A 21 -8.51 8.03 8.10
C GLU A 21 -8.39 8.17 9.64
N GLN A 22 -8.28 9.42 10.14
CA GLN A 22 -8.49 9.74 11.55
C GLN A 22 -9.96 10.11 11.85
N GLY A 23 -10.81 10.10 10.81
CA GLY A 23 -12.26 10.22 10.96
C GLY A 23 -12.88 8.96 11.57
N PRO A 24 -14.18 9.00 11.90
CA PRO A 24 -14.88 7.86 12.51
C PRO A 24 -14.85 6.58 11.66
N LEU A 25 -14.73 6.71 10.33
CA LEU A 25 -14.44 5.61 9.39
C LEU A 25 -12.93 5.44 9.27
N ASN A 26 -12.38 4.58 10.12
CA ASN A 26 -10.95 4.32 10.12
C ASN A 26 -10.64 3.21 9.12
N PHE A 27 -10.28 3.57 7.90
CA PHE A 27 -9.90 2.64 6.82
C PHE A 27 -8.79 1.65 7.24
N HIS A 28 -7.97 1.97 8.26
CA HIS A 28 -6.99 1.04 8.83
C HIS A 28 -7.58 -0.04 9.74
N ASN A 29 -8.71 0.22 10.40
CA ASN A 29 -9.36 -0.72 11.33
C ASN A 29 -10.53 -1.46 10.69
N GLU A 30 -11.21 -0.83 9.75
CA GLU A 30 -12.42 -1.35 9.10
C GLU A 30 -12.12 -2.03 7.76
N GLY A 31 -10.91 -1.86 7.21
CA GLY A 31 -10.45 -2.55 6.01
C GLY A 31 -11.32 -2.23 4.79
N HIS A 32 -11.67 -3.27 4.01
CA HIS A 32 -12.49 -3.11 2.80
C HIS A 32 -13.89 -2.54 3.08
N LEU A 33 -14.41 -2.65 4.30
CA LEU A 33 -15.74 -2.13 4.65
C LEU A 33 -15.79 -0.60 4.59
N ALA A 34 -14.72 0.09 4.99
CA ALA A 34 -14.67 1.55 4.92
C ALA A 34 -14.74 2.07 3.47
N TYR A 35 -14.17 1.33 2.52
CA TYR A 35 -14.29 1.66 1.09
C TYR A 35 -15.70 1.43 0.54
N ALA A 36 -16.45 0.48 1.09
CA ALA A 36 -17.85 0.29 0.72
C ALA A 36 -18.76 1.41 1.26
N GLU A 37 -18.38 2.04 2.38
CA GLU A 37 -19.14 3.11 3.03
C GLU A 37 -18.82 4.52 2.48
N ASP A 38 -17.70 4.70 1.77
CA ASP A 38 -17.35 5.94 1.06
C ASP A 38 -16.99 5.66 -0.43
N PRO A 39 -18.01 5.47 -1.31
CA PRO A 39 -17.79 5.17 -2.72
C PRO A 39 -17.05 6.28 -3.50
N GLU A 40 -17.23 7.55 -3.09
CA GLU A 40 -16.54 8.68 -3.72
C GLU A 40 -15.04 8.60 -3.43
N TYR A 41 -14.67 8.32 -2.18
CA TYR A 41 -13.28 8.11 -1.81
C TYR A 41 -12.69 6.85 -2.44
N ALA A 42 -13.45 5.75 -2.49
CA ALA A 42 -13.04 4.50 -3.14
C ALA A 42 -12.75 4.67 -4.63
N ALA A 43 -13.56 5.46 -5.33
CA ALA A 43 -13.42 5.71 -6.77
C ALA A 43 -12.37 6.79 -7.10
N ARG A 44 -11.86 7.52 -6.11
CA ARG A 44 -10.91 8.61 -6.34
C ARG A 44 -9.62 8.09 -6.98
N GLU A 45 -9.24 8.69 -8.11
CA GLU A 45 -7.98 8.38 -8.78
C GLU A 45 -6.79 8.54 -7.82
N SER A 46 -5.95 7.52 -7.79
CA SER A 46 -4.79 7.39 -6.91
C SER A 46 -3.65 6.71 -7.66
N LEU A 47 -2.46 6.83 -7.08
CA LEU A 47 -1.23 6.21 -7.56
C LEU A 47 -0.84 5.09 -6.60
N LEU A 48 -0.59 3.90 -7.14
CA LEU A 48 0.21 2.85 -6.52
C LEU A 48 1.66 3.05 -6.96
N TYR A 49 2.61 2.84 -6.06
CA TYR A 49 4.04 3.04 -6.33
C TYR A 49 4.92 2.01 -5.65
N LEU A 50 6.07 1.75 -6.26
CA LEU A 50 7.24 1.09 -5.68
C LEU A 50 8.40 2.08 -5.70
N VAL A 51 8.96 2.38 -4.53
CA VAL A 51 10.04 3.36 -4.36
C VAL A 51 11.12 2.87 -3.41
N GLU A 52 12.32 3.42 -3.56
CA GLU A 52 13.39 3.31 -2.59
C GLU A 52 13.33 4.47 -1.59
N ILE A 53 13.53 4.15 -0.32
CA ILE A 53 13.58 5.08 0.79
C ILE A 53 14.99 5.08 1.39
N CYS A 54 15.58 6.26 1.51
CA CYS A 54 16.88 6.52 2.13
C CYS A 54 18.01 5.59 1.64
N GLY A 55 17.99 5.17 0.37
CA GLY A 55 19.06 4.38 -0.24
C GLY A 55 19.21 2.97 0.34
N SER A 56 18.18 2.43 1.00
CA SER A 56 18.36 1.19 1.80
C SER A 56 17.13 0.30 1.96
N VAL A 57 15.92 0.82 1.80
CA VAL A 57 14.69 0.03 1.99
C VAL A 57 13.66 0.39 0.94
N ASP A 58 12.87 -0.58 0.55
CA ASP A 58 11.85 -0.42 -0.47
C ASP A 58 10.47 -0.28 0.13
N LYS A 59 9.60 0.45 -0.57
CA LYS A 59 8.22 0.67 -0.19
C LYS A 59 7.28 0.47 -1.37
N ILE A 60 6.32 -0.42 -1.18
CA ILE A 60 5.06 -0.44 -1.93
C ILE A 60 4.08 0.47 -1.20
N GLY A 61 3.48 1.42 -1.90
CA GLY A 61 2.61 2.40 -1.25
C GLY A 61 1.61 3.05 -2.19
N ILE A 62 0.69 3.80 -1.60
CA ILE A 62 -0.38 4.49 -2.33
C ILE A 62 -0.47 5.98 -1.99
N ALA A 63 -0.72 6.84 -2.97
CA ALA A 63 -0.84 8.29 -2.79
C ALA A 63 -1.87 8.90 -3.76
N PHE A 64 -2.41 10.08 -3.43
CA PHE A 64 -3.18 10.89 -4.39
C PHE A 64 -2.28 11.75 -5.28
N ASP A 65 -1.13 12.13 -4.74
CA ASP A 65 -0.16 12.99 -5.40
C ASP A 65 1.23 12.61 -4.86
N LEU A 66 2.10 12.16 -5.76
CA LEU A 66 3.47 11.78 -5.44
C LEU A 66 4.32 12.99 -5.12
N GLU A 67 4.11 14.13 -5.77
CA GLU A 67 4.93 15.33 -5.54
C GLU A 67 4.75 15.84 -4.12
N SER A 68 3.51 15.94 -3.63
CA SER A 68 3.24 16.29 -2.23
C SER A 68 3.79 15.26 -1.23
N ARG A 69 3.94 13.99 -1.63
CA ARG A 69 4.42 12.91 -0.76
C ARG A 69 5.94 12.79 -0.73
N PHE A 70 6.62 13.09 -1.84
CA PHE A 70 8.06 12.95 -2.04
C PHE A 70 8.84 14.25 -1.82
N GLN A 71 8.18 15.34 -1.41
CA GLN A 71 8.85 16.54 -0.90
C GLN A 71 9.71 16.27 0.35
N SER A 72 9.45 15.19 1.09
CA SER A 72 10.38 14.68 2.08
C SER A 72 11.58 14.04 1.37
N HIS A 73 12.81 14.45 1.71
CA HIS A 73 14.09 13.96 1.16
C HIS A 73 14.39 12.48 1.50
N GLU A 74 13.33 11.69 1.61
CA GLU A 74 13.25 10.33 2.10
C GLU A 74 13.20 9.36 0.93
N VAL A 75 12.55 9.73 -0.18
CA VAL A 75 12.54 8.92 -1.40
C VAL A 75 13.80 9.17 -2.19
N THR A 76 14.57 8.11 -2.43
CA THR A 76 15.82 8.18 -3.20
C THR A 76 15.63 7.78 -4.66
N GLU A 77 14.70 6.87 -4.94
CA GLU A 77 14.43 6.39 -6.30
C GLU A 77 12.96 6.00 -6.46
N ILE A 78 12.42 6.17 -7.67
CA ILE A 78 11.06 5.73 -8.03
C ILE A 78 11.19 4.63 -9.06
N TRP A 79 10.98 3.39 -8.63
CA TRP A 79 11.11 2.22 -9.49
C TRP A 79 9.92 2.06 -10.43
N TRP A 80 8.71 2.29 -9.92
CA TRP A 80 7.48 2.03 -10.67
C TRP A 80 6.26 2.75 -10.09
N THR A 81 5.31 3.12 -10.95
CA THR A 81 4.01 3.70 -10.57
C THR A 81 2.89 3.24 -11.49
N ASN A 82 1.65 3.22 -10.98
CA ASN A 82 0.45 2.93 -11.76
C ASN A 82 -0.76 3.67 -11.18
N THR A 83 -1.61 4.21 -12.07
CA THR A 83 -2.81 4.98 -11.70
C THR A 83 -4.05 4.08 -11.74
N MET A 84 -4.79 4.04 -10.64
CA MET A 84 -6.05 3.29 -10.50
C MET A 84 -7.01 4.02 -9.55
N SER A 85 -8.19 3.47 -9.30
CA SER A 85 -9.02 3.96 -8.20
C SER A 85 -8.36 3.68 -6.85
N ARG A 86 -8.71 4.47 -5.84
CA ARG A 86 -8.16 4.34 -4.48
C ARG A 86 -8.34 2.94 -3.90
N ALA A 87 -9.52 2.35 -4.10
CA ALA A 87 -9.83 1.02 -3.57
C ALA A 87 -9.06 -0.08 -4.30
N GLU A 88 -8.85 0.04 -5.62
CA GLU A 88 -7.98 -0.87 -6.38
C GLU A 88 -6.52 -0.75 -5.91
N CYS A 89 -5.98 0.46 -5.82
CA CYS A 89 -4.63 0.69 -5.30
C CYS A 89 -4.44 0.06 -3.91
N TRP A 90 -5.41 0.25 -3.02
CA TRP A 90 -5.37 -0.34 -1.69
C TRP A 90 -5.41 -1.87 -1.73
N ALA A 91 -6.32 -2.46 -2.49
CA ALA A 91 -6.45 -3.92 -2.58
C ALA A 91 -5.16 -4.55 -3.12
N VAL A 92 -4.61 -3.99 -4.20
CA VAL A 92 -3.34 -4.46 -4.80
C VAL A 92 -2.19 -4.32 -3.81
N GLU A 93 -2.08 -3.18 -3.11
CA GLU A 93 -1.06 -3.00 -2.08
C GLU A 93 -1.17 -4.08 -1.00
N GLN A 94 -2.36 -4.34 -0.44
CA GLN A 94 -2.52 -5.35 0.60
C GLN A 94 -2.13 -6.76 0.12
N VAL A 95 -2.49 -7.11 -1.11
CA VAL A 95 -2.12 -8.39 -1.71
C VAL A 95 -0.61 -8.46 -1.94
N ALA A 96 0.00 -7.43 -2.53
CA ALA A 96 1.45 -7.39 -2.78
C ALA A 96 2.27 -7.48 -1.48
N LEU A 97 1.83 -6.81 -0.41
CA LEU A 97 2.47 -6.92 0.91
C LEU A 97 2.38 -8.35 1.47
N ASN A 98 1.28 -9.07 1.19
CA ASN A 98 1.11 -10.47 1.55
C ASN A 98 2.05 -11.41 0.76
N TYR A 99 2.17 -11.21 -0.56
CA TYR A 99 3.11 -11.98 -1.41
C TYR A 99 4.57 -11.77 -1.01
N THR A 100 4.91 -10.58 -0.52
CA THR A 100 6.27 -10.22 -0.10
C THR A 100 6.54 -10.45 1.39
N LEU A 101 5.67 -11.21 2.09
CA LEU A 101 5.81 -11.48 3.54
C LEU A 101 7.14 -12.14 3.92
N SER A 102 7.73 -12.93 3.03
CA SER A 102 9.01 -13.60 3.25
C SER A 102 10.19 -12.63 3.27
N ASN A 103 10.05 -11.42 2.68
CA ASN A 103 11.07 -10.39 2.71
C ASN A 103 11.14 -9.74 4.09
N LYS A 104 12.35 -9.43 4.55
CA LYS A 104 12.58 -8.93 5.90
C LYS A 104 11.94 -7.55 6.08
N VAL A 105 11.00 -7.45 7.01
CA VAL A 105 10.43 -6.17 7.43
C VAL A 105 11.49 -5.38 8.19
N LYS A 106 11.64 -4.09 7.88
CA LYS A 106 12.53 -3.20 8.61
C LYS A 106 11.79 -2.06 9.31
N ASN A 107 12.34 -1.67 10.46
CA ASN A 107 11.95 -0.41 11.07
C ASN A 107 12.37 0.75 10.15
N PRO A 108 11.57 1.83 10.10
CA PRO A 108 11.97 3.06 9.42
C PRO A 108 13.34 3.55 9.92
N PRO A 109 14.26 3.95 9.02
CA PRO A 109 15.41 4.80 9.37
C PRO A 109 15.05 5.90 10.39
N GLU A 110 15.95 6.16 11.34
CA GLU A 110 15.71 7.08 12.47
C GLU A 110 15.34 8.51 12.06
N ASN A 111 15.75 8.91 10.85
CA ASN A 111 15.57 10.23 10.26
C ASN A 111 14.28 10.39 9.43
N LEU A 112 13.45 9.35 9.29
CA LEU A 112 12.17 9.44 8.59
C LEU A 112 11.14 10.23 9.39
N LYS A 113 10.59 11.31 8.82
CA LYS A 113 9.46 12.04 9.39
C LYS A 113 8.24 11.13 9.40
N ARG A 114 7.86 10.68 10.59
CA ARG A 114 6.74 9.76 10.80
C ARG A 114 5.41 10.43 10.45
N GLY A 115 4.86 10.10 9.29
CA GLY A 115 3.48 10.38 8.90
C GLY A 115 2.72 9.06 8.69
N GLY A 116 2.11 8.53 9.75
CA GLY A 116 1.37 7.26 9.72
C GLY A 116 2.23 6.02 9.94
N VAL A 117 1.60 4.84 9.85
CA VAL A 117 2.29 3.54 9.94
C VAL A 117 2.75 3.14 8.55
N THR A 118 4.01 2.80 8.34
CA THR A 118 4.52 2.47 6.99
C THR A 118 5.16 1.08 7.02
N GLU A 119 4.94 0.31 5.97
CA GLU A 119 5.63 -0.96 5.76
C GLU A 119 6.82 -0.75 4.83
N LEU A 120 8.00 -1.18 5.28
CA LEU A 120 9.26 -1.10 4.53
C LEU A 120 9.85 -2.50 4.46
N ARG A 121 10.40 -2.84 3.30
CA ARG A 121 10.98 -4.15 3.02
C ARG A 121 12.46 -3.99 2.67
N GLU A 122 13.27 -4.96 3.08
CA GLU A 122 14.63 -5.14 2.56
C GLU A 122 14.66 -6.33 1.60
N GLY A 123 15.40 -6.17 0.50
CA GLY A 123 15.70 -7.24 -0.43
C GLY A 123 14.51 -7.62 -1.31
N LEU A 124 13.66 -6.65 -1.67
CA LEU A 124 12.76 -6.84 -2.81
C LEU A 124 13.63 -6.94 -4.07
N ILE A 125 13.34 -7.93 -4.93
CA ILE A 125 13.92 -7.98 -6.26
C ILE A 125 13.07 -7.06 -7.12
N ILE A 126 13.60 -5.88 -7.49
CA ILE A 126 12.83 -4.78 -8.08
C ILE A 126 12.07 -5.23 -9.33
N ASP A 127 12.75 -5.84 -10.30
CA ASP A 127 12.13 -6.28 -11.56
C ASP A 127 11.01 -7.32 -11.32
N GLU A 128 11.24 -8.30 -10.44
CA GLU A 128 10.23 -9.31 -10.07
C GLU A 128 9.03 -8.68 -9.34
N THR A 129 9.30 -7.68 -8.50
CA THR A 129 8.25 -6.96 -7.77
C THR A 129 7.42 -6.10 -8.72
N ILE A 130 8.04 -5.49 -9.74
CA ILE A 130 7.33 -4.75 -10.79
C ILE A 130 6.41 -5.69 -11.56
N CYS A 131 6.91 -6.84 -12.03
CA CYS A 131 6.08 -7.82 -12.74
C CYS A 131 4.90 -8.30 -11.89
N LEU A 132 5.13 -8.60 -10.60
CA LEU A 132 4.06 -8.93 -9.66
C LEU A 132 3.01 -7.80 -9.57
N LEU A 133 3.45 -6.55 -9.40
CA LEU A 133 2.53 -5.41 -9.27
C LEU A 133 1.70 -5.20 -10.54
N GLU A 134 2.29 -5.36 -11.72
CA GLU A 134 1.58 -5.28 -13.00
C GLU A 134 0.51 -6.37 -13.12
N GLU A 135 0.85 -7.62 -12.82
CA GLU A 135 -0.09 -8.74 -12.83
C GLU A 135 -1.26 -8.53 -11.86
N LEU A 136 -0.98 -8.10 -10.63
CA LEU A 136 -2.02 -7.83 -9.63
C LEU A 136 -2.89 -6.64 -10.03
N CYS A 137 -2.33 -5.60 -10.65
CA CYS A 137 -3.08 -4.47 -11.17
C CYS A 137 -4.06 -4.87 -12.28
N ASP A 138 -3.62 -5.72 -13.21
CA ASP A 138 -4.48 -6.18 -14.30
C ASP A 138 -5.60 -7.09 -13.78
N GLU A 139 -5.28 -8.00 -12.85
CA GLU A 139 -6.28 -8.85 -12.21
C GLU A 139 -7.32 -8.04 -11.41
N ALA A 140 -6.87 -7.04 -10.66
CA ALA A 140 -7.77 -6.18 -9.88
C ALA A 140 -8.73 -5.37 -10.78
N LYS A 141 -8.28 -4.95 -11.96
CA LYS A 141 -9.13 -4.27 -12.97
C LYS A 141 -10.15 -5.22 -13.58
N GLU A 142 -9.78 -6.47 -13.83
CA GLU A 142 -10.67 -7.46 -14.42
C GLU A 142 -11.78 -7.90 -13.45
N LEU A 143 -11.42 -8.21 -12.21
CA LEU A 143 -12.36 -8.71 -11.19
C LEU A 143 -13.11 -7.59 -10.46
N GLY A 144 -12.52 -6.40 -10.39
CA GLY A 144 -12.90 -5.37 -9.44
C GLY A 144 -12.26 -5.58 -8.07
N TRP A 145 -11.88 -4.47 -7.43
CA TRP A 145 -11.04 -4.44 -6.23
C TRP A 145 -11.52 -5.36 -5.08
N ARG A 146 -12.84 -5.48 -4.89
CA ARG A 146 -13.40 -6.27 -3.79
C ARG A 146 -13.28 -7.76 -4.03
N GLU A 147 -13.70 -8.24 -5.20
CA GLU A 147 -13.59 -9.66 -5.56
C GLU A 147 -12.12 -10.09 -5.63
N PHE A 148 -11.26 -9.22 -6.17
CA PHE A 148 -9.81 -9.42 -6.17
C PHE A 148 -9.23 -9.55 -4.75
N TYR A 149 -9.60 -8.65 -3.83
CA TYR A 149 -9.15 -8.69 -2.44
C TYR A 149 -9.60 -9.98 -1.75
N ASP A 150 -10.89 -10.30 -1.86
CA ASP A 150 -11.48 -11.48 -1.21
C ASP A 150 -10.83 -12.76 -1.74
N LYS A 151 -10.62 -12.89 -3.05
CA LYS A 151 -9.97 -14.06 -3.68
C LYS A 151 -8.56 -14.33 -3.15
N ASN A 152 -7.79 -13.27 -2.90
CA ASN A 152 -6.36 -13.39 -2.58
C ASN A 152 -6.06 -13.43 -1.08
N LEU A 153 -6.97 -12.95 -0.23
CA LEU A 153 -6.69 -12.74 1.20
C LEU A 153 -7.74 -13.32 2.17
N LEU A 154 -8.90 -13.79 1.68
CA LEU A 154 -9.96 -14.41 2.51
C LEU A 154 -10.19 -15.89 2.15
#